data_AF-A0A2V8V314-F1
#
_entry.id   AF-A0A2V8V314-F1
#
_cell.length_a   1.000
_cell.length_b   1.000
_cell.length_c   1.000
_cell.angle_alpha   90.00
_cell.angle_beta   90.00
_cell.angle_gamma   90.00
#
_symmetry.space_group_name_H-M   'P 1'
#
loop_
_entity.id
_entity.type
_entity.pdbx_description
1 polymer ?
#
loop_
_entity_poly.entity_id
_entity_poly.type
_entity_poly.pdbx_seq_one_letter_code
_entity_poly.pdbx_strand_id
1 'polypeptide(L)' 'MIEHERRSILHFNVTRHPTAEWVVQQLREAFPEAGPYRYAILDHDAKFDADVIAFLKATGLEPKRTSVQAP' A
#
# COMPACT_ATOMS: atom_id res chain seq x y z
N MET A 1 -6.10 0.66 3.54
CA MET A 1 -5.05 1.67 3.79
C MET A 1 -5.45 2.54 4.95
N ILE A 2 -4.48 2.82 5.82
CA ILE A 2 -4.68 3.60 7.04
C ILE A 2 -3.67 4.74 7.03
N GLU A 3 -4.14 5.97 7.26
CA GLU A 3 -3.27 7.10 7.58
C GLU A 3 -2.72 6.92 8.99
N HIS A 4 -1.39 6.85 9.13
CA HIS A 4 -0.77 6.55 10.41
C HIS A 4 -0.96 7.63 11.48
N GLU A 5 -1.07 8.91 11.11
CA GLU A 5 -1.17 10.02 12.09
C GLU A 5 -2.38 9.85 13.01
N ARG A 6 -3.58 9.66 12.41
CA ARG A 6 -4.84 9.55 13.14
C ARG A 6 -5.40 8.13 13.17
N ARG A 7 -4.68 7.16 12.60
CA ARG A 7 -5.15 5.79 12.34
C ARG A 7 -6.50 5.77 11.60
N SER A 8 -6.67 6.71 10.67
CA SER A 8 -7.89 6.84 9.89
C SER A 8 -7.85 5.90 8.69
N ILE A 9 -8.92 5.13 8.47
CA ILE A 9 -9.06 4.30 7.28
C ILE A 9 -9.35 5.22 6.09
N LEU A 10 -8.44 5.28 5.13
CA LEU A 10 -8.58 6.10 3.92
C LEU A 10 -9.32 5.36 2.80
N HIS A 11 -9.02 4.07 2.66
CA HIS A 11 -9.60 3.20 1.64
C HIS A 11 -9.60 1.76 2.15
N PHE A 12 -10.68 1.05 1.92
CA PHE A 12 -10.74 -0.39 2.18
C PHE A 12 -11.59 -1.06 1.11
N ASN A 13 -11.19 -2.27 0.76
CA ASN A 13 -11.94 -3.11 -0.17
C ASN A 13 -11.67 -4.57 0.19
N VAL A 14 -12.54 -5.47 -0.26
CA VAL A 14 -12.49 -6.89 0.09
C VAL A 14 -12.54 -7.72 -1.18
N THR A 15 -11.66 -8.72 -1.25
CA THR A 15 -11.71 -9.76 -2.28
C THR A 15 -11.41 -11.12 -1.65
N ARG A 16 -11.91 -12.18 -2.27
CA ARG A 16 -11.64 -13.56 -1.86
C ARG A 16 -10.20 -13.99 -2.17
N HIS A 17 -9.62 -13.41 -3.21
CA HIS A 17 -8.31 -13.81 -3.74
C HIS A 17 -7.47 -12.56 -4.01
N PRO A 18 -6.87 -11.96 -2.98
CA PRO A 18 -6.03 -10.78 -3.15
C PRO A 18 -4.72 -11.17 -3.85
N THR A 19 -4.58 -10.74 -5.09
CA THR A 19 -3.36 -10.85 -5.91
C THR A 19 -2.63 -9.51 -5.92
N ALA A 20 -1.36 -9.50 -6.34
CA ALA A 20 -0.61 -8.25 -6.51
C ALA A 20 -1.29 -7.29 -7.49
N GLU A 21 -1.80 -7.80 -8.62
CA GLU A 21 -2.57 -7.01 -9.58
C GLU A 21 -3.80 -6.36 -8.92
N TRP A 22 -4.52 -7.12 -8.09
CA TRP A 22 -5.65 -6.58 -7.34
C TRP A 22 -5.21 -5.50 -6.34
N VAL A 23 -4.08 -5.70 -5.64
CA VAL A 23 -3.51 -4.70 -4.72
C VAL A 23 -3.13 -3.42 -5.46
N VAL A 24 -2.48 -3.52 -6.63
CA VAL A 24 -2.15 -2.36 -7.48
C VAL A 24 -3.43 -1.61 -7.88
N GLN A 25 -4.50 -2.33 -8.22
CA GLN A 25 -5.78 -1.71 -8.55
C GLN A 25 -6.37 -0.94 -7.36
N GLN A 26 -6.30 -1.49 -6.14
CA GLN A 26 -6.74 -0.76 -4.93
C GLN A 26 -5.90 0.50 -4.67
N LEU A 27 -4.60 0.45 -4.92
CA LEU A 27 -3.72 1.62 -4.78
C LEU A 27 -4.07 2.70 -5.80
N ARG A 28 -4.39 2.32 -7.04
CA ARG A 28 -4.82 3.25 -8.09
C ARG A 28 -6.13 3.96 -7.72
N GLU A 29 -7.10 3.22 -7.19
CA GLU A 29 -8.40 3.76 -6.79
C GLU A 29 -8.31 4.70 -5.59
N ALA A 30 -7.41 4.39 -4.65
CA ALA A 30 -7.25 5.18 -3.43
C ALA A 30 -6.37 6.42 -3.59
N PHE A 31 -5.48 6.42 -4.59
CA PHE A 31 -4.57 7.54 -4.88
C PHE A 31 -4.77 8.04 -6.32
N PRO A 32 -5.94 8.62 -6.64
CA PRO A 32 -6.15 9.25 -7.95
C PRO A 32 -5.20 10.45 -8.15
N GLU A 33 -4.71 11.06 -7.07
CA GLU A 33 -3.75 12.16 -7.06
C GLU A 33 -2.63 11.87 -6.05
N ALA A 34 -1.46 12.51 -6.24
CA ALA A 34 -0.37 12.45 -5.28
C ALA A 34 -0.79 13.15 -3.97
N GLY A 35 -1.30 12.38 -3.00
CA GLY A 35 -1.56 12.87 -1.65
C GLY A 35 -0.27 13.31 -0.93
N PRO A 36 -0.36 13.94 0.26
CA PRO A 36 0.82 14.44 0.99
C PRO A 36 1.72 13.32 1.56
N TYR A 37 1.39 12.06 1.29
CA TYR A 37 2.07 10.90 1.84
C TYR A 37 3.43 10.70 1.15
N ARG A 38 4.48 10.49 1.96
CA ARG A 38 5.84 10.20 1.47
C ARG A 38 6.19 8.73 1.53
N TYR A 39 5.55 7.98 2.42
CA TYR A 39 5.88 6.59 2.71
C TYR A 39 4.66 5.70 2.62
N ALA A 40 4.87 4.48 2.11
CA ALA A 40 3.91 3.38 2.21
C ALA A 40 4.53 2.30 3.10
N ILE A 41 3.88 1.98 4.22
CA ILE A 41 4.34 0.93 5.15
C ILE A 41 3.64 -0.37 4.77
N LEU A 42 4.44 -1.39 4.44
CA LEU A 42 4.00 -2.70 4.03
C LEU A 42 4.48 -3.72 5.07
N ASP A 43 3.66 -4.73 5.35
CA ASP A 43 4.13 -5.89 6.09
C ASP A 43 4.89 -6.86 5.15
N HIS A 44 5.19 -8.06 5.64
CA HIS A 44 5.90 -9.09 4.85
C HIS A 44 4.97 -10.03 4.08
N ASP A 45 3.71 -9.65 3.82
CA ASP A 45 2.82 -10.42 2.98
C ASP A 45 3.39 -10.53 1.55
N ALA A 46 3.41 -11.76 1.02
CA ALA A 46 3.91 -12.09 -0.31
C ALA A 46 3.17 -11.36 -1.44
N LYS A 47 1.97 -10.82 -1.18
CA LYS A 47 1.19 -10.04 -2.15
C LYS A 47 1.82 -8.68 -2.46
N PHE A 48 2.71 -8.18 -1.60
CA PHE A 48 3.50 -6.96 -1.81
C PHE A 48 4.78 -7.25 -2.60
N ASP A 49 4.57 -7.69 -3.84
CA ASP A 49 5.63 -8.09 -4.76
C ASP A 49 6.25 -6.91 -5.52
N ALA A 50 7.09 -7.22 -6.52
CA ALA A 50 7.80 -6.23 -7.30
C ALA A 50 6.87 -5.23 -8.02
N ASP A 51 5.69 -5.68 -8.47
CA ASP A 51 4.76 -4.83 -9.22
C ASP A 51 4.11 -3.81 -8.30
N VAL A 52 3.73 -4.22 -7.08
CA VAL A 52 3.24 -3.29 -6.06
C VAL A 52 4.30 -2.25 -5.69
N ILE A 53 5.54 -2.68 -5.49
CA ILE A 53 6.67 -1.79 -5.17
C ILE A 53 6.94 -0.80 -6.31
N ALA A 54 6.92 -1.27 -7.56
CA ALA A 54 7.12 -0.43 -8.73
C ALA A 54 6.02 0.62 -8.86
N PHE A 55 4.76 0.23 -8.65
CA PHE A 55 3.63 1.15 -8.68
C PHE A 55 3.77 2.26 -7.62
N LEU A 56 4.05 1.91 -6.37
CA LEU A 56 4.22 2.89 -5.28
C LEU A 56 5.36 3.89 -5.59
N LYS A 57 6.47 3.43 -6.13
CA LYS A 57 7.56 4.33 -6.53
C LYS A 57 7.15 5.26 -7.68
N ALA A 58 6.37 4.77 -8.63
CA ALA A 58 5.87 5.57 -9.74
C ALA A 58 4.89 6.66 -9.29
N THR A 59 4.19 6.47 -8.17
CA THR A 59 3.34 7.50 -7.54
C THR A 59 4.10 8.45 -6.62
N GLY A 60 5.42 8.30 -6.49
CA GLY A 60 6.26 9.12 -5.62
C GLY A 60 6.29 8.67 -4.15
N LEU A 61 5.67 7.53 -3.83
CA LEU A 61 5.72 6.93 -2.49
C LEU A 61 6.99 6.09 -2.32
N GLU A 62 7.61 6.21 -1.16
CA GLU A 62 8.72 5.35 -0.76
C GLU A 62 8.19 4.16 0.07
N PRO A 63 8.22 2.92 -0.48
CA PRO A 63 7.79 1.75 0.26
C PRO A 63 8.80 1.37 1.35
N LYS A 64 8.29 1.08 2.55
CA LYS A 64 9.04 0.60 3.71
C LYS A 64 8.41 -0.70 4.20
N ARG A 65 9.23 -1.72 4.42
CA ARG A 65 8.76 -2.94 5.09
C ARG A 65 8.90 -2.79 6.59
N THR A 66 7.94 -3.34 7.34
CA THR A 66 8.07 -3.47 8.79
C THR A 66 9.27 -4.34 9.15
N SER A 67 9.86 -4.08 10.32
CA SER A 67 10.89 -4.98 10.86
C SER A 67 10.31 -6.38 11.03
N VAL A 68 11.13 -7.40 10.78
CA VAL A 68 10.74 -8.79 11.06
C VAL A 68 10.39 -8.90 12.55
N GLN A 69 9.21 -9.45 12.85
CA GLN A 69 8.68 -9.64 14.22
C GLN A 69 8.35 -8.34 14.99
N ALA A 70 8.08 -7.23 14.30
CA ALA A 70 7.44 -6.06 14.91
C ALA A 70 5.91 -6.13 14.70
N PRO A 71 5.10 -6.24 15.78
CA PRO A 71 3.64 -6.17 15.69
C PRO A 71 3.12 -4.77 15.37
#